data_AF-A0A937AWB5-F1
#
_entry.id   AF-A0A937AWB5-F1
#
_cell.length_a   1.000
_cell.length_b   1.000
_cell.length_c   1.000
_cell.angle_alpha   90.00
_cell.angle_beta   90.00
_cell.angle_gamma   90.00
#
_symmetry.space_group_name_H-M   'P 1'
#
loop_
_entity.id
_entity.type
_entity.pdbx_description
1 polymer ?
#
loop_
_entity_poly.entity_id
_entity_poly.type
_entity_poly.pdbx_seq_one_letter_code
_entity_poly.pdbx_strand_id
1 'polypeptide(L)'
;AFDLETDCEGDLEWQPYTLDIASFQGSVEARDPHHWRRVKYAYMDARRFANKQGLTLMGPKKIYYARPVNAGMLYAQKNGVFRAYNDLAFDLFWRRALDPESVEAVEELLVRCGAPRGFAAFLAAEGGAQHDRLRAEAEASGVFGVPSFVFDDELFWGGDRLFLLRERLDEKGVQRR
;
A
#
# COMPACT_ATOMS: atom_id res chain seq x y z
N ALA A 1 0.32 5.53 -9.94
CA ALA A 1 -1.06 5.13 -9.60
C ALA A 1 -1.97 6.35 -9.57
N PHE A 2 -1.64 7.43 -8.84
CA PHE A 2 -2.35 8.71 -9.01
C PHE A 2 -2.35 9.23 -10.44
N ASP A 3 -1.27 9.03 -11.19
CA ASP A 3 -1.26 9.37 -12.62
C ASP A 3 -2.35 8.63 -13.42
N LEU A 4 -2.76 7.40 -13.03
CA LEU A 4 -3.88 6.73 -13.69
C LEU A 4 -5.21 7.48 -13.49
N GLU A 5 -5.48 8.00 -12.29
CA GLU A 5 -6.68 8.82 -12.03
C GLU A 5 -6.64 10.14 -12.79
N THR A 6 -5.43 10.62 -13.09
CA THR A 6 -5.22 11.90 -13.79
C THR A 6 -5.33 11.71 -15.30
N ASP A 7 -4.84 10.58 -15.83
CA ASP A 7 -4.72 10.29 -17.25
C ASP A 7 -5.94 9.58 -17.85
N CYS A 8 -6.81 8.98 -17.04
CA CYS A 8 -7.94 8.18 -17.48
C CYS A 8 -9.27 8.67 -16.89
N GLU A 9 -10.35 8.52 -17.64
CA GLU A 9 -11.70 8.60 -17.10
C GLU A 9 -11.97 7.40 -16.17
N GLY A 10 -12.70 7.63 -15.09
CA GLY A 10 -12.92 6.66 -14.02
C GLY A 10 -12.25 7.07 -12.70
N ASP A 11 -12.67 6.41 -11.63
CA ASP A 11 -12.14 6.59 -10.28
C ASP A 11 -11.36 5.33 -9.87
N LEU A 12 -10.22 5.49 -9.20
CA LEU A 12 -9.56 4.36 -8.55
C LEU A 12 -10.17 4.13 -7.17
N GLU A 13 -10.64 2.91 -6.96
CA GLU A 13 -10.99 2.45 -5.62
C GLU A 13 -9.74 1.99 -4.88
N TRP A 14 -9.33 2.75 -3.88
CA TRP A 14 -8.16 2.42 -3.05
C TRP A 14 -8.57 1.54 -1.88
N GLN A 15 -8.03 0.33 -1.82
CA GLN A 15 -8.27 -0.60 -0.72
C GLN A 15 -6.98 -0.94 0.04
N PRO A 16 -7.01 -0.94 1.39
CA PRO A 16 -5.87 -1.35 2.19
C PRO A 16 -5.69 -2.87 2.14
N TYR A 17 -4.44 -3.32 2.15
CA TYR A 17 -4.10 -4.73 2.22
C TYR A 17 -2.89 -4.96 3.12
N THR A 18 -3.09 -5.64 4.26
CA THR A 18 -1.99 -6.08 5.12
C THR A 18 -1.47 -7.42 4.65
N LEU A 19 -0.33 -7.41 3.96
CA LEU A 19 0.33 -8.62 3.49
C LEU A 19 0.95 -9.40 4.66
N ASP A 20 0.62 -10.68 4.75
CA ASP A 20 1.37 -11.63 5.57
C ASP A 20 2.68 -12.01 4.86
N ILE A 21 3.74 -11.24 5.13
CA ILE A 21 5.05 -11.44 4.53
C ILE A 21 5.64 -12.80 4.93
N ALA A 22 5.34 -13.32 6.12
CA ALA A 22 5.89 -14.59 6.58
C ALA A 22 5.29 -15.76 5.78
N SER A 23 3.98 -15.73 5.53
CA SER A 23 3.33 -16.71 4.66
C SER A 23 3.78 -16.59 3.19
N PHE A 24 4.12 -15.38 2.73
CA PHE A 24 4.52 -15.13 1.34
C PHE A 24 6.02 -15.41 1.03
N GLN A 25 6.94 -15.05 1.93
CA GLN A 25 8.40 -15.16 1.71
C GLN A 25 9.14 -16.01 2.74
N GLY A 26 8.41 -16.73 3.60
CA GLY A 26 8.97 -17.43 4.75
C GLY A 26 9.43 -16.48 5.85
N SER A 27 9.73 -17.06 7.02
CA SER A 27 10.27 -16.33 8.15
C SER A 27 11.70 -15.84 7.86
N VAL A 28 12.16 -14.79 8.56
CA VAL A 28 13.52 -14.26 8.35
C VAL A 28 14.57 -15.28 8.77
N GLU A 29 14.28 -16.05 9.81
CA GLU A 29 15.15 -17.06 10.42
C GLU A 29 15.41 -18.24 9.48
N ALA A 30 14.45 -18.56 8.60
CA ALA A 30 14.56 -19.65 7.63
C ALA A 30 15.28 -19.27 6.32
N ARG A 31 15.73 -18.00 6.16
CA ARG A 31 16.30 -17.52 4.90
C ARG A 31 17.74 -17.99 4.68
N ASP A 32 17.93 -18.76 3.62
CA ASP A 32 19.25 -19.17 3.13
C ASP A 32 19.96 -18.06 2.31
N PRO A 33 21.23 -18.27 1.87
CA PRO A 33 21.94 -17.30 1.03
C PRO A 33 21.25 -16.94 -0.29
N HIS A 34 20.45 -17.84 -0.88
CA HIS A 34 19.71 -17.55 -2.11
C HIS A 34 18.58 -16.54 -1.83
N HIS A 35 17.81 -16.74 -0.77
CA HIS A 35 16.77 -15.79 -0.34
C HIS A 35 17.37 -14.40 -0.09
N TRP A 36 18.50 -14.32 0.62
CA TRP A 36 19.14 -13.03 0.90
C TRP A 36 19.64 -12.30 -0.35
N ARG A 37 20.08 -13.01 -1.40
CA ARG A 37 20.44 -12.38 -2.68
C ARG A 37 19.22 -11.75 -3.36
N ARG A 38 18.07 -12.42 -3.34
CA ARG A 38 16.81 -11.88 -3.90
C ARG A 38 16.32 -10.66 -3.14
N VAL A 39 16.35 -10.69 -1.80
CA VAL A 39 15.98 -9.55 -0.95
C VAL A 39 16.89 -8.34 -1.22
N LYS A 40 18.22 -8.55 -1.28
CA LYS A 40 19.18 -7.48 -1.60
C LYS A 40 18.93 -6.88 -2.98
N TYR A 41 18.65 -7.73 -3.97
CA TYR A 41 18.32 -7.27 -5.33
C TYR A 41 17.03 -6.45 -5.34
N ALA A 42 15.95 -6.92 -4.70
CA ALA A 42 14.68 -6.22 -4.66
C ALA A 42 14.82 -4.79 -4.11
N TYR A 43 15.53 -4.62 -2.98
CA TYR A 43 15.77 -3.28 -2.43
C TYR A 43 16.76 -2.45 -3.24
N MET A 44 17.70 -3.07 -3.96
CA MET A 44 18.57 -2.34 -4.89
C MET A 44 17.74 -1.77 -6.04
N ASP A 45 16.83 -2.57 -6.61
CA ASP A 45 16.02 -2.16 -7.74
C ASP A 45 14.98 -1.09 -7.35
N ALA A 46 14.28 -1.29 -6.23
CA ALA A 46 13.37 -0.28 -5.68
C ALA A 46 14.07 1.08 -5.45
N ARG A 47 15.33 1.07 -4.97
CA ARG A 47 16.13 2.29 -4.81
C ARG A 47 16.47 2.98 -6.13
N ARG A 48 16.65 2.24 -7.24
CA ARG A 48 16.87 2.87 -8.56
C ARG A 48 15.67 3.70 -8.97
N PHE A 49 14.45 3.19 -8.75
CA PHE A 49 13.22 3.93 -9.03
C PHE A 49 13.02 5.11 -8.08
N ALA A 50 13.28 4.94 -6.78
CA ALA A 50 13.19 6.02 -5.81
C ALA A 50 14.16 7.17 -6.16
N ASN A 51 15.42 6.86 -6.49
CA ASN A 51 16.45 7.85 -6.82
C ASN A 51 16.09 8.66 -8.08
N LYS A 52 15.48 8.04 -9.10
CA LYS A 52 15.00 8.75 -10.31
C LYS A 52 13.95 9.82 -9.99
N GLN A 53 13.25 9.67 -8.88
CA GLN A 53 12.18 10.57 -8.43
C GLN A 53 12.65 11.50 -7.29
N GLY A 54 13.95 11.48 -6.93
CA GLY A 54 14.46 12.24 -5.78
C GLY A 54 13.98 11.74 -4.41
N LEU A 55 13.45 10.51 -4.34
CA LEU A 55 12.90 9.91 -3.12
C LEU A 55 13.95 9.07 -2.37
N THR A 56 13.78 8.97 -1.06
CA THR A 56 14.64 8.13 -0.19
C THR A 56 13.95 6.81 0.13
N LEU A 57 14.66 5.69 -0.06
CA LEU A 57 14.19 4.34 0.31
C LEU A 57 15.26 3.62 1.13
N MET A 58 15.10 3.57 2.46
CA MET A 58 16.06 2.91 3.37
C MET A 58 15.76 1.44 3.64
N GLY A 59 14.60 0.92 3.21
CA GLY A 59 14.15 -0.42 3.58
C GLY A 59 13.64 -0.49 5.03
N PRO A 60 12.70 -1.40 5.33
CA PRO A 60 12.15 -1.57 6.66
C PRO A 60 13.19 -2.16 7.62
N LYS A 61 13.05 -1.86 8.92
CA LYS A 61 13.94 -2.38 9.98
C LYS A 61 13.64 -3.83 10.35
N LYS A 62 12.40 -4.26 10.17
CA LYS A 62 11.90 -5.61 10.44
C LYS A 62 10.71 -5.91 9.52
N ILE A 63 10.19 -7.13 9.57
CA ILE A 63 8.86 -7.41 9.05
C ILE A 63 7.85 -6.78 10.01
N TYR A 64 6.97 -5.92 9.49
CA TYR A 64 5.92 -5.26 10.27
C TYR A 64 4.57 -5.91 9.99
N TYR A 65 3.72 -5.99 11.01
CA TYR A 65 2.30 -6.20 10.86
C TYR A 65 1.59 -4.85 10.70
N ALA A 66 1.64 -4.30 9.49
CA ALA A 66 1.23 -2.93 9.17
C ALA A 66 -0.29 -2.66 9.21
N ARG A 67 -1.08 -3.45 9.96
CA ARG A 67 -2.53 -3.28 10.10
C ARG A 67 -2.93 -1.87 10.57
N PRO A 68 -2.27 -1.23 11.56
CA PRO A 68 -2.65 0.11 11.99
C PRO A 68 -2.51 1.15 10.88
N VAL A 69 -1.35 1.27 10.23
CA VAL A 69 -1.17 2.24 9.14
C VAL A 69 -2.08 1.95 7.94
N ASN A 70 -2.37 0.67 7.65
CA ASN A 70 -3.27 0.28 6.58
C ASN A 70 -4.74 0.61 6.89
N ALA A 71 -5.20 0.34 8.12
CA ALA A 71 -6.53 0.77 8.57
C ALA A 71 -6.65 2.30 8.67
N GLY A 72 -5.53 3.01 8.91
CA GLY A 72 -5.45 4.46 8.85
C GLY A 72 -5.84 5.02 7.47
N MET A 73 -5.62 4.25 6.38
CA MET A 73 -6.11 4.63 5.05
C MET A 73 -7.63 4.81 5.04
N LEU A 74 -8.38 3.88 5.64
CA LEU A 74 -9.84 3.93 5.71
C LEU A 74 -10.32 5.14 6.51
N TYR A 75 -9.63 5.46 7.61
CA TYR A 75 -9.94 6.64 8.40
C TYR A 75 -9.63 7.93 7.63
N ALA A 76 -8.53 7.97 6.90
CA ALA A 76 -8.17 9.09 6.05
C ALA A 76 -9.17 9.29 4.90
N GLN A 77 -9.63 8.21 4.27
CA GLN A 77 -10.69 8.23 3.24
C GLN A 77 -12.00 8.76 3.82
N LYS A 78 -12.44 8.23 4.96
CA LYS A 78 -13.66 8.67 5.67
C LYS A 78 -13.66 10.18 5.98
N ASN A 79 -12.50 10.76 6.22
CA ASN A 79 -12.33 12.17 6.57
C ASN A 79 -11.81 13.04 5.41
N GLY A 80 -11.74 12.51 4.19
CA GLY A 80 -11.35 13.29 3.00
C GLY A 80 -9.88 13.71 2.94
N VAL A 81 -8.99 13.08 3.72
CA VAL A 81 -7.54 13.41 3.78
C VAL A 81 -6.65 12.30 3.22
N PHE A 82 -7.23 11.36 2.45
CA PHE A 82 -6.55 10.17 1.93
C PHE A 82 -5.23 10.45 1.21
N ARG A 83 -5.20 11.35 0.22
CA ARG A 83 -3.98 11.61 -0.57
C ARG A 83 -2.83 12.09 0.30
N ALA A 84 -3.09 13.10 1.14
CA ALA A 84 -2.10 13.65 2.06
C ALA A 84 -1.60 12.60 3.05
N TYR A 85 -2.50 11.75 3.58
CA TYR A 85 -2.14 10.65 4.46
C TYR A 85 -1.27 9.61 3.75
N ASN A 86 -1.67 9.16 2.57
CA ASN A 86 -0.98 8.13 1.82
C ASN A 86 0.45 8.56 1.44
N ASP A 87 0.61 9.77 0.89
CA ASP A 87 1.93 10.30 0.52
C ASP A 87 2.86 10.41 1.73
N LEU A 88 2.35 10.97 2.82
CA LEU A 88 3.16 11.19 4.01
C LEU A 88 3.47 9.88 4.75
N ALA A 89 2.52 8.93 4.79
CA ALA A 89 2.75 7.60 5.35
C ALA A 89 3.89 6.87 4.61
N PHE A 90 3.86 6.86 3.27
CA PHE A 90 4.91 6.25 2.48
C PHE A 90 6.26 6.95 2.64
N ASP A 91 6.32 8.28 2.56
CA ASP A 91 7.58 9.01 2.73
C ASP A 91 8.20 8.75 4.11
N LEU A 92 7.41 8.90 5.19
CA LEU A 92 7.92 8.69 6.54
C LEU A 92 8.30 7.24 6.80
N PHE A 93 7.54 6.26 6.31
CA PHE A 93 7.88 4.84 6.46
C PHE A 93 9.21 4.50 5.77
N TRP A 94 9.40 4.92 4.52
CA TRP A 94 10.62 4.63 3.77
C TRP A 94 11.84 5.39 4.28
N ARG A 95 11.62 6.52 4.97
CA ARG A 95 12.63 7.24 5.76
C ARG A 95 12.76 6.74 7.20
N ARG A 96 12.09 5.64 7.57
CA ARG A 96 12.12 5.06 8.93
C ARG A 96 11.74 6.07 10.04
N ALA A 97 10.93 7.05 9.69
CA ALA A 97 10.41 8.12 10.54
C ALA A 97 8.95 7.87 10.99
N LEU A 98 8.38 6.71 10.65
CA LEU A 98 7.08 6.24 11.08
C LEU A 98 7.18 4.78 11.53
N ASP A 99 6.63 4.47 12.70
CA ASP A 99 6.34 3.09 13.09
C ASP A 99 4.93 2.73 12.60
N PRO A 100 4.79 1.86 11.59
CA PRO A 100 3.49 1.52 11.00
C PRO A 100 2.60 0.67 11.91
N GLU A 101 3.13 0.14 13.02
CA GLU A 101 2.40 -0.63 14.03
C GLU A 101 1.91 0.22 15.20
N SER A 102 2.44 1.43 15.37
CA SER A 102 2.07 2.31 16.47
C SER A 102 0.77 3.05 16.16
N VAL A 103 -0.30 2.71 16.88
CA VAL A 103 -1.61 3.38 16.77
C VAL A 103 -1.48 4.87 17.05
N GLU A 104 -0.66 5.26 18.02
CA GLU A 104 -0.39 6.65 18.37
C GLU A 104 0.33 7.39 17.23
N ALA A 105 1.39 6.79 16.67
CA ALA A 105 2.12 7.42 15.57
C ALA A 105 1.25 7.57 14.30
N VAL A 106 0.36 6.60 14.05
CA VAL A 106 -0.61 6.68 12.95
C VAL A 106 -1.69 7.75 13.23
N GLU A 107 -2.18 7.88 14.47
CA GLU A 107 -3.12 8.96 14.82
C GLU A 107 -2.48 10.35 14.64
N GLU A 108 -1.25 10.55 15.13
CA GLU A 108 -0.55 11.82 14.95
C GLU A 108 -0.31 12.15 13.47
N LEU A 109 -0.03 11.13 12.64
CA LEU A 109 0.05 11.29 11.20
C LEU A 109 -1.30 11.71 10.58
N LEU A 110 -2.39 11.04 10.96
CA LEU A 110 -3.74 11.37 10.49
C LEU A 110 -4.14 12.81 10.88
N VAL A 111 -3.87 13.21 12.12
CA VAL A 111 -4.11 14.57 12.61
C VAL A 111 -3.29 15.58 11.83
N ARG A 112 -2.01 15.30 11.57
CA ARG A 112 -1.15 16.15 10.74
C ARG A 112 -1.70 16.32 9.31
N CYS A 113 -2.39 15.32 8.78
CA CYS A 113 -3.05 15.38 7.48
C CYS A 113 -4.43 16.05 7.51
N GLY A 114 -4.93 16.46 8.69
CA GLY A 114 -6.19 17.17 8.87
C GLY A 114 -7.38 16.31 9.31
N ALA A 115 -7.18 15.04 9.64
CA ALA A 115 -8.23 14.21 10.23
C ALA A 115 -8.46 14.58 11.72
N PRO A 116 -9.68 14.40 12.25
CA PRO A 116 -9.92 14.51 13.69
C PRO A 116 -9.21 13.38 14.46
N ARG A 117 -9.01 13.58 15.77
CA ARG A 117 -8.63 12.49 16.68
C ARG A 117 -9.75 11.46 16.79
N GLY A 118 -9.40 10.23 17.17
CA GLY A 118 -10.34 9.12 17.31
C GLY A 118 -9.95 7.89 16.48
N PHE A 119 -8.74 7.86 15.92
CA PHE A 119 -8.27 6.73 15.13
C PHE A 119 -8.17 5.46 15.98
N ALA A 120 -7.72 5.56 17.24
CA ALA A 120 -7.60 4.41 18.13
C ALA A 120 -8.95 3.71 18.35
N ALA A 121 -10.02 4.48 18.62
CA ALA A 121 -11.37 3.95 18.77
C ALA A 121 -11.91 3.37 17.46
N PHE A 122 -11.67 4.04 16.33
CA PHE A 122 -12.03 3.54 15.01
C PHE A 122 -11.35 2.18 14.70
N LEU A 123 -10.04 2.07 14.95
CA LEU A 123 -9.26 0.86 14.73
C LEU A 123 -9.72 -0.31 15.62
N ALA A 124 -10.10 -0.02 16.87
CA ALA A 124 -10.59 -1.01 17.82
C ALA A 124 -12.01 -1.52 17.50
N ALA A 125 -12.74 -0.83 16.62
CA ALA A 125 -14.11 -1.15 16.25
C ALA A 125 -14.27 -1.27 14.73
N GLU A 126 -15.05 -0.35 14.12
CA GLU A 126 -15.47 -0.44 12.72
C GLU A 126 -14.31 -0.51 11.72
N GLY A 127 -13.25 0.26 11.94
CA GLY A 127 -12.12 0.36 11.01
C GLY A 127 -11.29 -0.90 10.96
N GLY A 128 -11.05 -1.53 12.11
CA GLY A 128 -10.36 -2.81 12.18
C GLY A 128 -11.15 -3.91 11.49
N ALA A 129 -12.45 -4.00 11.78
CA ALA A 129 -13.33 -5.01 11.17
C ALA A 129 -13.46 -4.81 9.65
N GLN A 130 -13.53 -3.57 9.18
CA GLN A 130 -13.56 -3.26 7.75
C GLN A 130 -12.26 -3.64 7.05
N HIS A 131 -11.09 -3.30 7.63
CA HIS A 131 -9.79 -3.69 7.09
C HIS A 131 -9.69 -5.21 6.92
N ASP A 132 -10.05 -5.99 7.95
CA ASP A 132 -9.90 -7.44 7.92
C ASP A 132 -10.84 -8.09 6.89
N ARG A 133 -12.04 -7.53 6.73
CA ARG A 133 -12.99 -7.94 5.69
C ARG A 133 -12.47 -7.66 4.28
N LEU A 134 -12.01 -6.44 4.00
CA LEU A 134 -11.48 -6.06 2.68
C LEU A 134 -10.26 -6.92 2.31
N ARG A 135 -9.39 -7.20 3.29
CA ARG A 135 -8.26 -8.12 3.08
C ARG A 135 -8.74 -9.52 2.69
N ALA A 136 -9.74 -10.07 3.38
CA ALA A 136 -10.28 -11.40 3.08
C ALA A 136 -11.01 -11.44 1.72
N GLU A 137 -11.74 -10.38 1.36
CA GLU A 137 -12.39 -10.23 0.06
C GLU A 137 -11.37 -10.17 -1.08
N ALA A 138 -10.27 -9.42 -0.90
CA ALA A 138 -9.16 -9.37 -1.86
C ALA A 138 -8.49 -10.76 -2.02
N GLU A 139 -8.26 -11.48 -0.93
CA GLU A 139 -7.70 -12.85 -0.99
C GLU A 139 -8.65 -13.79 -1.73
N ALA A 140 -9.96 -13.69 -1.49
CA ALA A 140 -10.98 -14.49 -2.16
C ALA A 140 -11.10 -14.18 -3.67
N SER A 141 -10.78 -12.94 -4.09
CA SER A 141 -10.71 -12.56 -5.52
C SER A 141 -9.37 -12.89 -6.18
N GLY A 142 -8.45 -13.53 -5.47
CA GLY A 142 -7.17 -13.99 -5.99
C GLY A 142 -6.01 -13.00 -5.81
N VAL A 143 -6.19 -11.90 -5.08
CA VAL A 143 -5.08 -11.01 -4.70
C VAL A 143 -4.17 -11.73 -3.70
N PHE A 144 -2.88 -11.82 -4.02
CA PHE A 144 -1.88 -12.48 -3.18
C PHE A 144 -0.71 -11.57 -2.80
N GLY A 145 -0.68 -10.33 -3.29
CA GLY A 145 0.45 -9.43 -3.13
C GLY A 145 0.12 -7.98 -3.46
N VAL A 146 1.08 -7.10 -3.19
CA VAL A 146 0.95 -5.65 -3.40
C VAL A 146 2.17 -5.07 -4.15
N PRO A 147 1.99 -3.94 -4.87
CA PRO A 147 0.70 -3.38 -5.26
C PRO A 147 0.00 -4.29 -6.29
N SER A 148 -1.32 -4.37 -6.22
CA SER A 148 -2.17 -5.07 -7.18
C SER A 148 -3.27 -4.14 -7.68
N PHE A 149 -3.63 -4.27 -8.94
CA PHE A 149 -4.73 -3.54 -9.57
C PHE A 149 -5.71 -4.55 -10.16
N VAL A 150 -7.00 -4.29 -10.02
CA VAL A 150 -8.07 -5.15 -10.56
C VAL A 150 -8.93 -4.31 -11.48
N PHE A 151 -9.20 -4.82 -12.68
CA PHE A 151 -10.08 -4.20 -13.67
C PHE A 151 -10.81 -5.29 -14.46
N ASP A 152 -12.14 -5.24 -14.52
CA ASP A 152 -12.97 -6.28 -15.15
C ASP A 152 -12.58 -7.72 -14.74
N ASP A 153 -12.44 -7.97 -13.43
CA ASP A 153 -11.99 -9.25 -12.85
C ASP A 153 -10.56 -9.69 -13.25
N GLU A 154 -9.81 -8.85 -13.96
CA GLU A 154 -8.41 -9.10 -14.33
C GLU A 154 -7.45 -8.49 -13.30
N LEU A 155 -6.53 -9.32 -12.80
CA LEU A 155 -5.52 -8.94 -11.81
C LEU A 155 -4.20 -8.56 -12.49
N PHE A 156 -3.70 -7.36 -12.18
CA PHE A 156 -2.39 -6.86 -12.58
C PHE A 156 -1.51 -6.64 -11.34
N TRP A 157 -0.55 -7.53 -11.11
CA TRP A 157 0.30 -7.50 -9.93
C TRP A 157 1.67 -6.88 -10.20
N GLY A 158 2.00 -5.83 -9.45
CA GLY A 158 3.27 -5.10 -9.54
C GLY A 158 3.15 -3.76 -10.27
N GLY A 159 3.92 -2.76 -9.83
CA GLY A 159 3.98 -1.46 -10.50
C GLY A 159 4.55 -1.53 -11.92
N ASP A 160 5.31 -2.58 -12.22
CA ASP A 160 5.83 -2.91 -13.54
C ASP A 160 4.77 -3.47 -14.50
N ARG A 161 3.53 -3.71 -14.03
CA ARG A 161 2.39 -4.12 -14.87
C ARG A 161 1.41 -3.00 -15.18
N LEU A 162 1.66 -1.79 -14.70
CA LEU A 162 0.82 -0.62 -14.97
C LEU A 162 0.65 -0.33 -16.47
N PHE A 163 1.63 -0.66 -17.31
CA PHE A 163 1.52 -0.48 -18.76
C PHE A 163 0.49 -1.45 -19.37
N LEU A 164 0.44 -2.71 -18.94
CA LEU A 164 -0.56 -3.68 -19.39
C LEU A 164 -1.97 -3.29 -18.94
N LEU A 165 -2.09 -2.78 -17.71
CA LEU A 165 -3.37 -2.22 -17.25
C LEU A 165 -3.80 -1.05 -18.14
N ARG A 166 -2.87 -0.15 -18.50
CA ARG A 166 -3.16 0.97 -19.42
C ARG A 166 -3.60 0.47 -20.79
N GLU A 167 -2.97 -0.56 -21.34
CA GLU A 167 -3.38 -1.18 -22.61
C GLU A 167 -4.80 -1.77 -22.50
N ARG A 168 -5.11 -2.49 -21.42
CA ARG A 168 -6.44 -3.07 -21.20
C ARG A 168 -7.54 -2.01 -21.05
N LEU A 169 -7.24 -0.89 -20.39
CA LEU A 169 -8.16 0.25 -20.31
C LEU A 169 -8.47 0.82 -21.71
N ASP A 170 -7.44 0.97 -22.56
CA ASP A 170 -7.63 1.44 -23.95
C ASP A 170 -8.46 0.43 -24.76
N GLU A 171 -8.20 -0.87 -24.64
CA GLU A 171 -8.97 -1.95 -25.32
C GLU A 171 -10.45 -1.95 -24.92
N LYS A 172 -10.76 -1.60 -23.67
CA LYS A 172 -12.14 -1.47 -23.15
C LYS A 172 -12.75 -0.09 -23.41
N GLY A 173 -12.04 0.80 -24.12
CA GLY A 173 -12.56 2.10 -24.53
C GLY A 173 -12.64 3.13 -23.41
N VAL A 174 -11.92 2.93 -22.31
CA VAL A 174 -11.80 3.93 -21.24
C VAL A 174 -11.06 5.14 -21.81
N GLN A 175 -11.71 6.30 -21.81
CA GLN A 175 -11.15 7.50 -22.41
C GLN A 175 -9.95 8.01 -21.60
N ARG A 176 -8.98 8.59 -22.31
CA ARG A 176 -7.89 9.36 -21.70
C ARG A 176 -8.37 10.78 -21.42
N ARG A 177 -7.93 11.37 -20.31
CA ARG A 177 -8.18 12.79 -20.01
C ARG A 177 -7.16 13.71 -20.68
#